data_AF-A0A0P9T7S4-F1
#
_entry.id   AF-A0A0P9T7S4-F1
#
_cell.length_a   1.000
_cell.length_b   1.000
_cell.length_c   1.000
_cell.angle_alpha   90.00
_cell.angle_beta   90.00
_cell.angle_gamma   90.00
#
_symmetry.space_group_name_H-M   'P 1'
#
loop_
_entity.id
_entity.type
_entity.pdbx_description
1 polymer ?
#
loop_
_entity_poly.entity_id
_entity_poly.type
_entity_poly.pdbx_seq_one_letter_code
_entity_poly.pdbx_strand_id
1 'polypeptide(L)' 'MASSEDETTTKTVSVYIRPARVEALNKAAIRVSYETQSSRQISPSELARYLIDNYLEQAVQELIAEAARK' A
#
# COMPACT_ATOMS: atom_id res chain seq x y z
N MET A 1 4.82 -21.56 25.74
CA MET A 1 5.49 -21.51 24.42
C MET A 1 4.51 -20.85 23.47
N ALA A 2 4.77 -19.61 23.05
CA ALA A 2 3.96 -18.93 22.05
C ALA A 2 4.59 -19.24 20.69
N SER A 3 3.82 -19.86 19.78
CA SER A 3 4.28 -20.25 18.46
C SER A 3 4.61 -18.99 17.64
N SER A 4 5.91 -18.79 17.44
CA SER A 4 6.50 -17.84 16.51
C SER A 4 6.35 -18.40 15.08
N GLU A 5 5.13 -18.42 14.57
CA GLU A 5 4.80 -18.82 13.21
C GLU A 5 3.90 -17.76 12.59
N ASP A 6 4.44 -16.64 12.09
CA ASP A 6 3.84 -15.95 10.92
C ASP A 6 4.64 -14.76 10.36
N GLU A 7 5.90 -14.53 10.74
CA GLU A 7 6.60 -13.31 10.29
C GLU A 7 7.17 -13.38 8.85
N THR A 8 7.12 -14.54 8.17
CA THR A 8 7.82 -14.71 6.87
C THR A 8 6.96 -15.23 5.71
N THR A 9 5.67 -15.52 5.91
CA THR A 9 4.81 -16.00 4.83
C THR A 9 4.17 -14.83 4.11
N THR A 10 4.64 -14.51 2.91
CA THR A 10 3.96 -13.55 2.02
C THR A 10 2.56 -14.08 1.71
N LYS A 11 1.52 -13.41 2.23
CA LYS A 11 0.12 -13.71 1.94
C LYS A 11 -0.36 -12.79 0.81
N THR A 12 -0.92 -13.37 -0.24
CA THR A 12 -1.53 -12.62 -1.35
C THR A 12 -3.03 -12.52 -1.14
N VAL A 13 -3.56 -11.30 -1.13
CA VAL A 13 -5.01 -11.02 -1.02
C VAL A 13 -5.44 -10.11 -2.15
N SER A 14 -6.56 -10.43 -2.80
CA SER A 14 -7.16 -9.61 -3.85
C SER A 14 -8.09 -8.55 -3.24
N VAL A 15 -7.88 -7.28 -3.59
CA VAL A 15 -8.73 -6.16 -3.19
C VAL A 15 -9.40 -5.52 -4.40
N TYR A 16 -10.69 -5.17 -4.26
CA TYR A 16 -11.44 -4.49 -5.31
C TYR A 16 -11.26 -2.98 -5.18
N ILE A 17 -10.66 -2.37 -6.20
CA ILE A 17 -10.49 -0.93 -6.29
C ILE A 17 -10.96 -0.42 -7.64
N ARG A 18 -11.41 0.84 -7.70
CA ARG A 18 -11.87 1.46 -8.96
C ARG A 18 -10.70 1.48 -9.97
N PRO A 19 -10.95 1.22 -11.27
CA PRO A 19 -9.91 1.23 -12.30
C PRO A 19 -9.04 2.49 -12.30
N ALA A 20 -9.65 3.67 -12.14
CA ALA A 20 -8.93 4.94 -12.05
C ALA A 20 -7.89 5.01 -10.91
N ARG A 21 -8.11 4.28 -9.80
CA ARG A 21 -7.15 4.19 -8.68
C ARG A 21 -6.01 3.23 -8.99
N VAL A 22 -6.27 2.16 -9.73
CA VAL A 22 -5.21 1.26 -10.23
C VAL A 22 -4.27 2.03 -11.16
N GLU A 23 -4.83 2.82 -12.10
CA GLU A 23 -4.03 3.64 -13.00
C GLU A 23 -3.20 4.70 -12.25
N ALA A 24 -3.78 5.33 -11.23
CA ALA A 24 -3.07 6.30 -10.39
C ALA A 24 -1.91 5.64 -9.64
N LEU A 25 -2.11 4.43 -9.08
CA LEU A 25 -1.06 3.66 -8.42
C LEU A 25 0.08 3.32 -9.40
N ASN A 26 -0.25 2.87 -10.61
CA ASN A 26 0.74 2.57 -11.65
C ASN A 26 1.56 3.80 -12.02
N LYS A 27 0.91 4.95 -12.27
CA LYS A 27 1.59 6.21 -12.59
C LYS A 27 2.48 6.69 -11.44
N ALA A 28 2.03 6.53 -10.18
CA ALA A 28 2.82 6.87 -9.02
C ALA A 28 4.08 6.01 -8.90
N ALA A 29 3.97 4.69 -9.10
CA ALA A 29 5.12 3.77 -9.06
C ALA A 29 6.16 4.12 -10.15
N ILE A 30 5.70 4.45 -11.36
CA ILE A 30 6.54 4.96 -12.45
C ILE A 30 7.25 6.25 -12.02
N ARG A 31 6.49 7.21 -11.48
CA ARG A 31 7.02 8.51 -11.05
C ARG A 31 8.11 8.38 -9.99
N VAL A 32 7.88 7.57 -8.95
CA VAL A 32 8.89 7.32 -7.91
C VAL A 32 10.18 6.78 -8.52
N SER A 33 10.06 5.86 -9.48
CA SER A 33 11.22 5.29 -10.18
C SER A 33 12.02 6.36 -10.93
N TYR A 34 11.32 7.27 -11.63
CA TYR A 34 11.95 8.38 -12.34
C TYR A 34 12.61 9.39 -11.38
N GLU A 35 11.92 9.80 -10.33
CA GLU A 35 12.41 10.83 -9.40
C GLU A 35 13.57 10.32 -8.54
N THR A 36 13.58 9.05 -8.18
CA THR A 36 14.67 8.43 -7.40
C THR A 36 15.86 7.99 -8.27
N GLN A 37 15.77 8.15 -9.60
CA GLN A 37 16.75 7.65 -10.57
C GLN A 37 17.07 6.15 -10.36
N SER A 38 16.11 5.39 -9.84
CA SER A 38 16.30 3.99 -9.57
C SER A 38 16.49 3.23 -10.88
N SER A 39 17.53 2.39 -10.93
CA SER A 39 17.76 1.48 -12.06
C SER A 39 16.69 0.39 -12.18
N ARG A 40 15.94 0.14 -11.10
CA ARG A 40 14.80 -0.75 -11.08
C ARG A 40 13.51 0.04 -10.90
N GLN A 41 12.60 -0.15 -11.84
CA GLN A 41 11.25 0.38 -11.73
C GLN A 41 10.53 -0.29 -10.55
N ILE A 42 10.02 0.52 -9.64
CA ILE A 42 9.13 0.06 -8.57
C ILE A 42 7.84 -0.44 -9.20
N SER A 43 7.45 -1.64 -8.82
CA SER A 43 6.18 -2.22 -9.23
C SER A 43 5.01 -1.59 -8.46
N PRO A 44 3.80 -1.58 -9.03
CA PRO A 44 2.61 -1.11 -8.32
C PRO A 44 2.34 -1.86 -7.02
N SER A 45 2.66 -3.16 -6.96
CA SER A 45 2.54 -3.98 -5.75
C SER A 45 3.52 -3.57 -4.65
N GLU A 46 4.76 -3.20 -5.00
CA GLU A 46 5.73 -2.68 -4.04
C GLU A 46 5.28 -1.33 -3.47
N LEU A 47 4.74 -0.45 -4.32
CA LEU A 47 4.19 0.81 -3.85
C LEU A 47 2.95 0.59 -2.96
N ALA A 48 2.06 -0.34 -3.33
CA ALA A 48 0.91 -0.69 -2.50
C ALA A 48 1.33 -1.23 -1.12
N ARG A 49 2.35 -2.11 -1.08
CA ARG A 49 2.92 -2.60 0.17
C ARG A 49 3.48 -1.45 1.02
N TYR A 50 4.26 -0.56 0.41
CA TYR A 50 4.79 0.61 1.10
C TYR A 50 3.68 1.49 1.72
N LEU A 51 2.57 1.70 1.01
CA LEU A 51 1.43 2.46 1.53
C LEU A 51 0.80 1.78 2.75
N ILE A 52 0.64 0.45 2.72
CA ILE A 52 0.09 -0.30 3.85
C ILE A 52 1.04 -0.23 5.05
N ASP A 53 2.32 -0.53 4.84
CA ASP A 53 3.30 -0.62 5.92
C ASP A 53 3.53 0.72 6.63
N ASN A 54 3.37 1.85 5.92
CA ASN A 54 3.74 3.17 6.44
C ASN A 54 2.55 4.09 6.72
N TYR A 55 1.38 3.86 6.11
CA TYR A 55 0.25 4.80 6.18
C TYR A 55 -1.08 4.17 6.59
N LEU A 56 -1.14 2.84 6.84
CA LEU A 56 -2.40 2.18 7.22
C LEU A 56 -2.99 2.79 8.50
N GLU A 57 -2.17 2.99 9.55
CA GLU A 57 -2.67 3.52 10.82
C GLU A 57 -3.25 4.93 10.67
N GLN A 58 -2.58 5.79 9.90
CA GLN A 58 -3.08 7.14 9.63
C GLN A 58 -4.43 7.08 8.89
N ALA A 59 -4.54 6.24 7.85
CA ALA A 59 -5.78 6.08 7.11
C ALA A 59 -6.92 5.56 7.99
N VAL A 60 -6.64 4.64 8.91
CA VAL A 60 -7.61 4.12 9.89
C VAL A 60 -8.07 5.24 10.84
N GLN A 61 -7.15 6.04 11.37
CA GLN A 61 -7.47 7.16 12.26
C GLN A 61 -8.36 8.21 11.57
N GLU A 62 -8.01 8.59 10.35
CA GLU A 62 -8.80 9.55 9.55
C GLU A 62 -10.22 9.01 9.30
N LEU A 63 -10.36 7.73 8.98
CA LEU A 63 -11.66 7.10 8.71
C LEU A 63 -12.54 7.03 9.99
N ILE A 64 -11.95 6.70 11.14
CA ILE A 64 -12.64 6.74 12.44
C ILE A 64 -13.11 8.17 12.74
N ALA A 65 -12.22 9.16 12.55
CA ALA A 65 -12.54 10.56 12.80
C ALA A 65 -13.63 11.10 11.88
N GLU A 66 -13.65 10.68 10.60
CA GLU A 66 -14.71 11.03 9.66
C GLU A 66 -16.05 10.42 10.07
N ALA A 67 -16.05 9.14 10.45
CA ALA A 67 -17.25 8.44 10.90
C ALA A 67 -17.87 9.07 12.15
N ALA A 68 -17.04 9.54 13.09
CA ALA A 68 -17.50 10.20 14.31
C ALA A 68 -18.11 11.61 14.09
N ARG A 69 -17.94 12.18 12.89
CA ARG A 69 -18.53 13.47 12.49
C ARG A 69 -19.86 13.34 11.76
N LYS A 70 -20.26 12.11 11.40
CA LYS A 70 -21.57 11.80 10.84
C LYS A 70 -22.56 11.48 11.94
#